data_AF-A0A2P2IGT0-F1
#
_entry.id   AF-A0A2P2IGT0-F1
#
_cell.length_a   1.000
_cell.length_b   1.000
_cell.length_c   1.000
_cell.angle_alpha   90.00
_cell.angle_beta   90.00
_cell.angle_gamma   90.00
#
_symmetry.space_group_name_H-M   'P 1'
#
loop_
_entity.id
_entity.type
_entity.pdbx_description
1 polymer ?
#
loop_
_entity_poly.entity_id
_entity_poly.type
_entity_poly.pdbx_seq_one_letter_code
_entity_poly.pdbx_strand_id
1 'polypeptide(L)'
;VGCGKTAIVEHMAHVTGRSSAPFLTKVQLGEQTDSKSLLGTYRCTATPGEFVWSPGAVTRAVTAGHWLLLEDVDAAQLDVVAVIASLVEDRVLMVPGTGAVPAHRNFRLFATRRLSAQGTRTSSAGTTSACS
;
A
#
# COMPACT_ATOMS: atom_id res chain seq x y z
N VAL A 1 -14.56 15.60 -4.06
CA VAL A 1 -13.99 14.24 -3.89
C VAL A 1 -15.03 13.40 -3.16
N GLY A 2 -15.29 12.16 -3.61
CA GLY A 2 -16.39 11.31 -3.11
C GLY A 2 -17.11 10.48 -4.18
N CYS A 3 -16.44 10.10 -5.27
CA CYS A 3 -17.07 9.36 -6.39
C CYS A 3 -17.18 7.84 -6.16
N GLY A 4 -17.00 7.34 -4.93
CA GLY A 4 -17.27 5.95 -4.58
C GLY A 4 -16.27 4.91 -5.12
N LYS A 5 -15.00 5.27 -5.38
CA LYS A 5 -14.00 4.29 -5.87
C LYS A 5 -13.82 3.12 -4.90
N THR A 6 -13.68 3.42 -3.61
CA THR A 6 -13.63 2.43 -2.53
C THR A 6 -14.94 1.64 -2.47
N ALA A 7 -16.09 2.32 -2.61
CA ALA A 7 -17.40 1.68 -2.61
C ALA A 7 -17.60 0.68 -3.77
N ILE A 8 -17.01 0.91 -4.95
CA ILE A 8 -17.05 -0.05 -6.06
C ILE A 8 -16.26 -1.32 -5.71
N VAL A 9 -15.06 -1.18 -5.14
CA VAL A 9 -14.24 -2.33 -4.71
C VAL A 9 -14.95 -3.11 -3.61
N GLU A 10 -15.55 -2.42 -2.64
CA GLU A 10 -16.36 -3.03 -1.60
C GLU A 10 -17.59 -3.75 -2.16
N HIS A 11 -18.28 -3.16 -3.14
CA HIS A 11 -19.43 -3.78 -3.77
C HIS A 11 -19.02 -5.03 -4.58
N MET A 12 -17.92 -4.99 -5.32
CA MET A 12 -17.38 -6.17 -6.01
C MET A 12 -16.96 -7.27 -5.02
N ALA A 13 -16.34 -6.90 -3.90
CA ALA A 13 -16.04 -7.84 -2.84
C ALA A 13 -17.33 -8.42 -2.24
N HIS A 14 -18.40 -7.61 -2.13
CA HIS A 14 -19.70 -8.07 -1.65
C HIS A 14 -20.35 -9.10 -2.55
N VAL A 15 -20.46 -8.79 -3.84
CA VAL A 15 -21.04 -9.70 -4.84
C VAL A 15 -20.25 -11.01 -4.95
N THR A 16 -18.94 -10.98 -4.73
CA THR A 16 -18.10 -12.18 -4.79
C THR A 16 -17.97 -12.94 -3.46
N GLY A 17 -18.72 -12.56 -2.41
CA GLY A 17 -18.68 -13.21 -1.10
C GLY A 17 -17.40 -12.94 -0.29
N ARG A 18 -16.64 -11.90 -0.64
CA ARG A 18 -15.33 -11.52 -0.07
C ARG A 18 -15.36 -10.18 0.69
N SER A 19 -16.55 -9.69 1.06
CA SER A 19 -16.72 -8.33 1.60
C SER A 19 -16.26 -8.16 3.05
N SER A 20 -16.20 -9.24 3.83
CA SER A 20 -15.82 -9.18 5.24
C SER A 20 -14.35 -9.56 5.45
N ALA A 21 -13.75 -9.00 6.51
CA ALA A 21 -12.47 -9.49 6.99
C ALA A 21 -12.56 -11.01 7.25
N PRO A 22 -11.54 -11.78 6.86
CA PRO A 22 -10.22 -11.32 6.43
C PRO A 22 -10.07 -11.14 4.90
N PHE A 23 -11.12 -11.38 4.09
CA PHE A 23 -11.03 -11.48 2.63
C PHE A 23 -10.74 -10.17 1.89
N LEU A 24 -11.04 -9.01 2.49
CA LEU A 24 -10.65 -7.69 2.00
C LEU A 24 -9.91 -6.93 3.11
N THR A 25 -8.65 -6.60 2.87
CA THR A 25 -7.80 -5.78 3.75
C THR A 25 -7.65 -4.40 3.14
N LYS A 26 -8.06 -3.35 3.86
CA LYS A 26 -7.87 -1.96 3.45
C LYS A 26 -6.73 -1.33 4.23
N VAL A 27 -5.85 -0.61 3.55
CA VAL A 27 -4.71 0.08 4.15
C VAL A 27 -4.65 1.50 3.60
N GLN A 28 -4.78 2.49 4.48
CA GLN A 28 -4.51 3.88 4.14
C GLN A 28 -3.00 4.12 4.14
N LEU A 29 -2.47 4.59 3.03
CA LEU A 29 -1.08 5.03 2.95
C LEU A 29 -1.02 6.53 3.28
N GLY A 30 -0.02 6.91 4.06
CA GLY A 30 0.29 8.29 4.38
C GLY A 30 1.75 8.42 4.76
N GLU A 31 2.19 9.64 5.03
CA GLU A 31 3.60 9.93 5.34
C GLU A 31 4.13 9.22 6.59
N GLN A 32 3.24 8.78 7.48
CA GLN A 32 3.57 8.04 8.71
C GLN A 32 3.47 6.51 8.55
N THR A 33 3.08 6.02 7.37
CA THR A 33 2.94 4.58 7.12
C THR A 33 4.30 3.98 6.78
N ASP A 34 4.90 3.29 7.75
CA ASP A 34 6.19 2.59 7.61
C ASP A 34 6.02 1.22 6.93
N SER A 35 6.91 0.89 5.99
CA SER A 35 6.97 -0.41 5.30
C SER A 35 7.10 -1.59 6.28
N LYS A 36 7.81 -1.43 7.40
CA LYS A 36 7.93 -2.51 8.40
C LYS A 36 6.58 -2.85 9.02
N SER A 37 5.71 -1.88 9.25
CA SER A 37 4.36 -2.15 9.78
C SER A 37 3.50 -2.96 8.80
N LEU A 38 3.73 -2.77 7.49
CA LEU A 38 3.01 -3.45 6.42
C LEU A 38 3.52 -4.89 6.22
N LEU A 39 4.83 -5.08 6.30
CA LEU A 39 5.50 -6.37 6.10
C LEU A 39 5.47 -7.24 7.36
N GLY A 40 5.69 -6.64 8.53
CA GLY A 40 5.71 -7.32 9.81
C GLY A 40 6.83 -6.82 10.71
N THR A 41 6.68 -7.13 11.99
CA THR A 41 7.63 -6.75 13.03
C THR A 41 7.83 -7.90 14.01
N TYR A 42 8.97 -7.93 14.68
CA TYR A 42 9.17 -8.80 15.82
C TYR A 42 8.47 -8.20 17.05
N ARG A 43 7.69 -9.01 17.76
CA ARG A 43 7.00 -8.61 18.99
C ARG A 43 7.55 -9.42 20.16
N CYS A 44 7.72 -8.76 21.29
CA CYS A 44 8.07 -9.43 22.55
C CYS A 44 6.92 -10.34 22.98
N THR A 45 7.24 -11.53 23.47
CA THR A 45 6.26 -12.39 24.13
C THR A 45 6.22 -12.10 25.64
N ALA A 46 5.39 -12.83 26.38
CA ALA A 46 5.40 -12.78 27.84
C ALA A 46 6.70 -13.34 28.45
N THR A 47 7.48 -14.11 27.68
CA THR A 47 8.76 -14.67 28.10
C THR A 47 9.87 -13.66 27.84
N PRO A 48 10.63 -13.22 28.87
CA PRO A 48 11.77 -12.34 28.67
C PRO A 48 12.81 -12.97 27.73
N GLY A 49 13.28 -12.20 26.75
CA GLY A 49 14.28 -12.65 25.77
C GLY A 49 13.72 -13.36 24.54
N GLU A 50 12.41 -13.60 24.47
CA GLU A 50 11.76 -14.21 23.31
C GLU A 50 11.09 -13.15 22.42
N PHE A 51 11.46 -13.18 21.13
CA PHE A 51 10.89 -12.32 20.11
C PHE A 51 10.29 -13.18 19.01
N VAL A 52 9.00 -12.98 18.75
CA VAL A 52 8.27 -13.74 17.72
C VAL A 52 7.97 -12.82 16.54
N TRP A 53 8.24 -13.32 15.35
CA TRP A 53 7.88 -12.63 14.11
C TRP A 53 6.35 -12.56 13.97
N SER A 54 5.82 -11.35 13.78
CA SER A 54 4.41 -11.12 13.53
C SER A 54 4.22 -10.53 12.13
N PRO A 55 3.55 -11.23 11.20
CA PRO A 55 3.34 -10.73 9.84
C PRO A 55 2.44 -9.49 9.85
N GLY A 56 2.80 -8.50 9.03
CA GLY A 56 2.03 -7.26 8.87
C GLY A 56 0.77 -7.45 8.02
N ALA A 57 0.01 -6.37 7.83
CA ALA A 57 -1.27 -6.43 7.11
C ALA A 57 -1.10 -6.90 5.65
N VAL A 58 -0.08 -6.42 4.95
CA VAL A 58 0.19 -6.80 3.56
C VAL A 58 0.66 -8.24 3.49
N THR A 59 1.62 -8.64 4.33
CA THR A 59 2.12 -10.03 4.37
C THR A 59 1.02 -11.05 4.64
N ARG A 60 0.10 -10.75 5.57
CA ARG A 60 -1.06 -11.61 5.82
C ARG A 60 -1.99 -11.71 4.61
N ALA A 61 -2.28 -10.59 3.93
CA ALA A 61 -3.14 -10.60 2.76
C ALA A 61 -2.51 -11.37 1.59
N VAL A 62 -1.21 -11.19 1.36
CA VAL A 62 -0.42 -11.83 0.29
C VAL A 62 -0.36 -13.34 0.50
N THR A 63 -0.07 -13.79 1.72
CA THR A 63 0.04 -15.23 2.06
C THR A 63 -1.32 -15.94 2.06
N ALA A 64 -2.36 -15.30 2.59
CA ALA A 64 -3.70 -15.89 2.67
C ALA A 64 -4.52 -15.75 1.37
N GLY A 65 -4.04 -14.96 0.39
CA GLY A 65 -4.74 -14.74 -0.87
C GLY A 65 -5.97 -13.85 -0.78
N HIS A 66 -5.96 -12.91 0.16
CA HIS A 66 -7.00 -11.92 0.33
C HIS A 66 -6.85 -10.77 -0.67
N TRP A 67 -7.90 -9.98 -0.82
CA TRP A 67 -7.85 -8.74 -1.58
C TRP A 67 -7.22 -7.66 -0.71
N LEU A 68 -6.29 -6.91 -1.28
CA LEU A 68 -5.64 -5.78 -0.62
C LEU A 68 -6.04 -4.50 -1.37
N LEU A 69 -6.64 -3.55 -0.64
CA LEU A 69 -6.96 -2.22 -1.14
C LEU A 69 -6.03 -1.20 -0.46
N LEU A 70 -5.13 -0.61 -1.24
CA LEU A 70 -4.25 0.47 -0.81
C LEU A 70 -4.90 1.80 -1.18
N GLU A 71 -5.12 2.65 -0.20
CA GLU A 71 -5.70 3.97 -0.39
C GLU A 71 -4.63 5.05 -0.29
N ASP A 72 -4.76 6.08 -1.12
CA ASP A 72 -3.85 7.24 -1.19
C ASP A 72 -2.39 6.86 -1.47
N VAL A 73 -2.17 6.00 -2.47
CA VAL A 73 -0.81 5.56 -2.85
C VAL A 73 0.13 6.71 -3.26
N ASP A 74 -0.41 7.88 -3.58
CA ASP A 74 0.33 9.11 -3.85
C ASP A 74 0.99 9.71 -2.59
N ALA A 75 0.50 9.38 -1.40
CA ALA A 75 1.06 9.83 -0.12
C ALA A 75 2.04 8.81 0.51
N ALA A 76 2.32 7.69 -0.18
CA ALA A 76 3.17 6.63 0.33
C ALA A 76 4.65 7.01 0.32
N GLN A 77 5.40 6.54 1.31
CA GLN A 77 6.85 6.65 1.35
C GLN A 77 7.52 5.76 0.29
N LEU A 78 8.74 6.11 -0.12
CA LEU A 78 9.47 5.43 -1.20
C LEU A 78 9.71 3.95 -0.93
N ASP A 79 9.97 3.59 0.32
CA ASP A 79 10.15 2.20 0.77
C ASP A 79 8.85 1.38 0.63
N VAL A 80 7.71 1.96 0.97
CA VAL A 80 6.39 1.35 0.75
C VAL A 80 6.11 1.19 -0.74
N VAL A 81 6.43 2.18 -1.56
CA VAL A 81 6.27 2.10 -3.02
C VAL A 81 7.12 0.97 -3.59
N ALA A 82 8.35 0.79 -3.14
CA ALA A 82 9.21 -0.31 -3.58
C ALA A 82 8.61 -1.69 -3.25
N VAL A 83 8.02 -1.84 -2.06
CA VAL A 83 7.29 -3.04 -1.67
C VAL A 83 6.10 -3.30 -2.61
N ILE A 84 5.31 -2.28 -2.91
CA ILE A 84 4.16 -2.39 -3.81
C ILE A 84 4.61 -2.75 -5.24
N ALA A 85 5.69 -2.12 -5.73
CA ALA A 85 6.25 -2.39 -7.06
C ALA A 85 6.65 -3.86 -7.20
N SER A 86 7.36 -4.42 -6.21
CA SER A 86 7.75 -5.86 -6.23
C SER A 86 6.55 -6.81 -6.31
N LEU A 87 5.43 -6.46 -5.66
CA LEU A 87 4.20 -7.25 -5.73
C LEU A 87 3.50 -7.15 -7.08
N VAL A 88 3.64 -6.01 -7.78
CA VAL A 88 3.03 -5.77 -9.09
C VAL A 88 3.85 -6.44 -10.20
N GLU A 89 5.17 -6.34 -10.13
CA GLU A 89 6.10 -6.86 -11.14
C GLU A 89 6.28 -8.36 -11.02
N ASP A 90 6.71 -8.85 -9.84
CA ASP A 90 7.13 -10.24 -9.67
C ASP A 90 6.09 -11.10 -8.95
N ARG A 91 5.04 -10.49 -8.39
CA ARG A 91 4.10 -11.14 -7.46
C ARG A 91 4.82 -11.81 -6.28
N VAL A 92 5.90 -11.20 -5.81
CA VAL A 92 6.68 -11.65 -4.65
C VAL A 92 6.81 -10.52 -3.66
N LEU A 93 6.68 -10.83 -2.37
CA LEU A 93 6.89 -9.89 -1.28
C LEU A 93 8.22 -10.19 -0.60
N MET A 94 9.11 -9.20 -0.52
CA MET A 94 10.37 -9.33 0.21
C MET A 94 10.15 -8.96 1.68
N VAL A 95 10.15 -9.97 2.55
CA VAL A 95 9.90 -9.78 3.99
C VAL A 95 11.22 -9.89 4.76
N PRO A 96 11.63 -8.84 5.51
CA PRO A 96 12.81 -8.90 6.35
C PRO A 96 12.77 -10.10 7.32
N GLY A 97 13.86 -10.88 7.37
CA GLY A 97 13.98 -12.06 8.24
C GLY A 97 13.27 -13.33 7.75
N THR A 98 12.27 -13.21 6.88
CA THR A 98 11.56 -14.38 6.29
C THR A 98 12.05 -14.69 4.87
N GLY A 99 12.48 -13.69 4.12
CA GLY A 99 12.89 -13.82 2.72
C GLY A 99 11.77 -13.55 1.73
N ALA A 100 11.85 -14.17 0.55
CA ALA A 100 10.90 -14.00 -0.54
C ALA A 100 9.61 -14.80 -0.28
N VAL A 101 8.47 -14.10 -0.27
CA VAL A 101 7.15 -14.68 -0.05
C VAL A 101 6.32 -14.53 -1.33
N PRO A 102 6.07 -15.60 -2.10
CA PRO A 102 5.27 -15.51 -3.31
C PRO A 102 3.81 -15.20 -2.98
N ALA A 103 3.19 -14.33 -3.76
CA ALA A 103 1.78 -13.98 -3.59
C ALA A 103 0.88 -15.16 -3.95
N HIS A 104 -0.11 -15.41 -3.09
CA HIS A 104 -1.08 -16.47 -3.31
C HIS A 104 -1.85 -16.26 -4.63
N ARG A 105 -2.25 -17.34 -5.31
CA ARG A 105 -2.90 -17.27 -6.63
C ARG A 105 -4.18 -16.42 -6.65
N ASN A 106 -4.90 -16.43 -5.53
CA ASN A 106 -6.15 -15.67 -5.33
C ASN A 106 -5.92 -14.22 -4.88
N PHE A 107 -4.69 -13.82 -4.57
CA PHE A 107 -4.36 -12.46 -4.17
C PHE A 107 -4.72 -11.47 -5.29
N ARG A 108 -5.33 -10.36 -4.90
CA ARG A 108 -5.67 -9.23 -5.77
C ARG A 108 -5.29 -7.94 -5.07
N LEU A 109 -4.59 -7.08 -5.79
CA LEU A 109 -4.16 -5.76 -5.32
C LEU A 109 -4.99 -4.69 -6.03
N PHE A 110 -5.56 -3.79 -5.26
CA PHE A 110 -6.26 -2.60 -5.72
C PHE A 110 -5.59 -1.38 -5.09
N ALA A 111 -5.47 -0.31 -5.85
CA ALA A 111 -4.87 0.94 -5.41
C ALA A 111 -5.75 2.12 -5.79
N THR A 112 -5.93 3.06 -4.87
CA THR A 112 -6.55 4.37 -5.16
C THR A 112 -5.52 5.46 -4.99
N ARG A 113 -5.59 6.48 -5.84
CA ARG A 113 -4.77 7.70 -5.78
C ARG A 113 -5.68 8.91 -5.71
N ARG A 114 -5.26 9.94 -4.97
CA ARG A 114 -5.90 11.26 -5.04
C ARG A 114 -5.22 12.06 -6.13
N LEU A 115 -6.02 12.62 -7.04
CA LEU A 115 -5.54 13.67 -7.94
C LEU A 115 -5.64 14.98 -7.17
N SER A 116 -4.64 15.27 -6.33
CA SER A 116 -4.47 16.61 -5.80
C SER A 116 -3.95 17.47 -6.95
N ALA A 117 -4.72 18.49 -7.34
CA ALA A 117 -4.26 19.49 -8.29
C ALA A 117 -3.10 20.25 -7.63
N GLN A 118 -1.86 19.81 -7.85
CA GLN A 118 -0.73 20.71 -7.69
C GLN A 118 -0.95 21.80 -8.73
N GLY A 119 -1.36 22.98 -8.24
CA GLY A 119 -1.53 24.17 -9.06
C GLY A 119 -0.27 24.36 -9.89
N THR A 120 -0.44 24.40 -11.21
CA THR A 120 0.53 24.92 -12.15
C THR A 120 1.05 26.25 -11.60
N ARG A 121 2.23 26.24 -10.97
CA ARG A 121 3.00 27.46 -10.76
C ARG A 121 3.51 27.83 -12.14
N THR A 122 2.72 28.62 -12.86
CA THR A 122 3.17 29.35 -14.03
C THR A 122 4.30 30.27 -13.55
N SER A 123 5.54 29.86 -13.78
CA SER A 123 6.69 30.76 -13.67
C SER A 123 6.51 31.84 -14.74
N SER A 124 6.07 33.04 -14.33
CA SER A 124 6.10 34.23 -15.17
C SER A 124 7.56 34.51 -15.53
N ALA A 125 7.89 34.34 -16.81
CA ALA A 125 9.18 34.71 -17.37
C ALA A 125 9.45 36.20 -17.10
N GLY A 126 10.56 36.49 -16.41
CA GLY A 126 11.04 37.85 -16.22
C GLY A 126 11.50 38.42 -17.56
N THR A 127 10.86 39.52 -17.96
CA THR A 127 11.34 40.41 -19.02
C THR A 127 12.55 41.18 -18.50
N THR A 128 13.72 40.98 -19.11
CA THR A 128 14.80 41.98 -19.08
C THR A 128 15.05 42.45 -20.50
N SER A 129 14.56 43.65 -20.79
CA SER A 129 14.92 44.47 -21.95
C SER A 129 16.35 44.98 -21.77
N ALA A 130 17.21 44.73 -22.76
CA ALA A 130 18.46 45.46 -22.93
C ALA A 130 18.38 46.27 -24.24
N CYS A 131 18.33 47.59 -24.12
CA CYS A 131 18.53 48.51 -25.25
C CYS A 131 19.98 48.42 -25.75
N SER A 132 20.14 48.57 -27.06
CA SER A 132 21.38 49.02 -27.72
C SER A 132 21.11 50.37 -28.37
#